data_AF-K9BGP7-F1
#
_entry.id   AF-K9BGP7-F1
#
_cell.length_a   1.000
_cell.length_b   1.000
_cell.length_c   1.000
_cell.angle_alpha   90.00
_cell.angle_beta   90.00
_cell.angle_gamma   90.00
#
_symmetry.space_group_name_H-M   'P 1'
#
loop_
_entity.id
_entity.type
_entity.pdbx_description
1 polymer ?
#
loop_
_entity_poly.entity_id
_entity_poly.type
_entity_poly.pdbx_seq_one_letter_code
_entity_poly.pdbx_strand_id
1 'polypeptide(L)'
;MSLISVQEARENADKFSLSSDEMLNEVANAISANSKLGKTEIVVAFLSKVVDQSELNFVEKSLKEKGYSVNSSNIEDKIYIKVNY
;
A
#
# COMPACT_ATOMS: atom_id res chain seq x y z
N MET A 1 -8.97 -24.35 -24.00
CA MET A 1 -8.24 -23.41 -23.13
C MET A 1 -7.42 -22.51 -24.03
N SER A 2 -7.80 -21.23 -24.16
CA SER A 2 -7.07 -20.27 -24.99
C SER A 2 -5.90 -19.74 -24.17
N LEU A 3 -4.67 -19.96 -24.64
CA LEU A 3 -3.48 -19.34 -24.09
C LEU A 3 -3.56 -17.85 -24.42
N ILE A 4 -3.59 -17.01 -23.38
CA ILE A 4 -3.49 -15.56 -23.50
C ILE A 4 -2.25 -15.24 -24.34
N SER A 5 -2.37 -14.34 -25.33
CA SER A 5 -1.22 -14.02 -26.18
C SER A 5 -0.10 -13.42 -25.32
N VAL A 6 1.17 -13.65 -25.70
CA VAL A 6 2.33 -13.09 -24.99
C VAL A 6 2.26 -11.55 -24.93
N GLN A 7 1.57 -10.93 -25.89
CA GLN A 7 1.23 -9.50 -25.88
C GLN A 7 0.24 -9.13 -24.77
N GLU A 8 -0.88 -9.84 -24.61
CA GLU A 8 -1.85 -9.58 -23.54
C GLU A 8 -1.26 -9.85 -22.13
N ALA A 9 -0.34 -10.82 -22.01
CA ALA A 9 0.39 -11.06 -20.77
C ALA A 9 1.35 -9.89 -20.44
N ARG A 10 1.90 -9.20 -21.45
CA ARG A 10 2.72 -8.00 -21.29
C ARG A 10 1.87 -6.76 -20.97
N GLU A 11 0.73 -6.58 -21.64
CA GLU A 11 -0.19 -5.46 -21.36
C GLU A 11 -0.83 -5.54 -19.96
N ASN A 12 -1.05 -6.75 -19.44
CA ASN A 12 -1.45 -6.93 -18.04
C ASN A 12 -0.29 -6.76 -17.06
N ALA A 13 0.97 -6.90 -17.52
CA ALA A 13 2.13 -6.65 -16.68
C ALA A 13 2.34 -5.15 -16.40
N ASP A 14 1.95 -4.28 -17.32
CA ASP A 14 1.92 -2.82 -17.11
C ASP A 14 0.83 -2.37 -16.11
N LYS A 15 -0.07 -3.26 -15.68
CA LYS A 15 -1.07 -3.00 -14.63
C LYS A 15 -0.68 -3.51 -13.25
N PHE A 16 0.56 -3.96 -13.02
CA PHE A 16 1.06 -4.28 -11.68
C PHE A 16 1.43 -3.01 -10.88
N SER A 17 0.64 -1.95 -10.99
CA SER A 17 0.76 -0.74 -10.17
C SER A 17 -0.38 -0.72 -9.17
N LEU A 18 -0.04 -0.71 -7.89
CA LEU A 18 -0.97 -0.59 -6.79
C LEU A 18 -1.37 0.88 -6.67
N SER A 19 -2.67 1.15 -6.78
CA SER A 19 -3.17 2.54 -6.69
C SER A 19 -3.20 3.02 -5.23
N SER A 20 -3.06 4.33 -5.01
CA SER A 20 -3.13 4.94 -3.67
C SER A 20 -4.45 4.63 -2.94
N ASP A 21 -5.57 4.53 -3.65
CA ASP A 21 -6.85 4.09 -3.08
C ASP A 21 -6.80 2.66 -2.52
N GLU A 22 -6.13 1.74 -3.23
CA GLU A 22 -5.96 0.36 -2.77
C GLU A 22 -5.03 0.31 -1.55
N MET A 23 -3.94 1.08 -1.58
CA MET A 23 -3.03 1.23 -0.43
C MET A 23 -3.76 1.77 0.79
N LEU A 24 -4.59 2.80 0.63
CA LEU A 24 -5.37 3.39 1.72
C LEU A 24 -6.38 2.41 2.29
N ASN A 25 -7.05 1.62 1.44
CA ASN A 25 -7.98 0.58 1.89
C ASN A 25 -7.27 -0.51 2.68
N GLU A 26 -6.12 -1.00 2.22
CA GLU A 26 -5.32 -1.99 2.95
C GLU A 26 -4.87 -1.45 4.31
N VAL A 27 -4.40 -0.21 4.36
CA VAL A 27 -4.02 0.44 5.62
C VAL A 27 -5.24 0.61 6.54
N ALA A 28 -6.38 1.07 6.04
CA ALA A 28 -7.60 1.25 6.82
C ALA A 28 -8.15 -0.07 7.37
N ASN A 29 -8.08 -1.15 6.59
CA ASN A 29 -8.42 -2.50 7.01
C ASN A 29 -7.48 -2.98 8.12
N ALA A 30 -6.17 -2.75 7.98
CA ALA A 30 -5.19 -3.09 9.00
C ALA A 30 -5.42 -2.29 10.31
N ILE A 31 -5.73 -0.99 10.23
CA ILE A 31 -6.09 -0.16 11.38
C ILE A 31 -7.33 -0.75 12.06
N SER A 32 -8.39 -1.00 11.30
CA SER A 32 -9.65 -1.51 11.83
C SER A 32 -9.50 -2.89 12.49
N ALA A 33 -8.69 -3.78 11.90
CA ALA A 33 -8.42 -5.09 12.46
C ALA A 33 -7.61 -5.02 13.75
N ASN A 34 -6.57 -4.18 13.80
CA ASN A 34 -5.70 -4.06 14.97
C ASN A 34 -6.34 -3.24 16.10
N SER A 35 -7.18 -2.25 15.78
CA SER A 35 -7.93 -1.46 16.75
C SER A 35 -8.92 -2.34 17.53
N LYS A 36 -9.58 -3.29 16.85
CA LYS A 36 -10.42 -4.32 17.52
C LYS A 36 -9.65 -5.20 18.50
N LEU A 37 -8.33 -5.31 18.33
CA LEU A 37 -7.43 -6.05 19.20
C LEU A 37 -6.78 -5.16 20.28
N GLY A 38 -7.13 -3.88 20.36
CA GLY A 38 -6.56 -2.92 21.31
C GLY A 38 -5.14 -2.48 21.00
N LYS A 39 -4.65 -2.72 19.79
CA LYS A 39 -3.34 -2.22 19.33
C LYS A 39 -3.50 -0.79 18.81
N THR A 40 -2.48 0.03 19.05
CA THR A 40 -2.42 1.45 18.63
C THR A 40 -1.40 1.69 17.51
N GLU A 41 -0.76 0.61 17.05
CA GLU A 41 0.30 0.64 16.06
C GLU A 41 0.06 -0.47 15.03
N ILE A 42 0.24 -0.13 13.75
CA ILE A 42 0.27 -1.08 12.66
C ILE A 42 1.45 -0.85 11.73
N VAL A 43 1.88 -1.91 11.06
CA VAL A 43 2.87 -1.86 10.00
C VAL A 43 2.30 -2.62 8.80
N VAL A 44 2.21 -1.94 7.66
CA VAL A 44 1.78 -2.53 6.38
C VAL A 44 2.96 -2.50 5.42
N ALA A 45 3.17 -3.57 4.66
CA ALA A 45 4.28 -3.67 3.71
C ALA A 45 3.75 -3.81 2.29
N PHE A 46 4.25 -2.97 1.39
CA PHE A 46 3.96 -3.01 -0.04
C PHE A 46 5.23 -3.31 -0.83
N LEU A 47 5.12 -3.91 -2.01
CA LEU A 47 6.28 -4.13 -2.87
C LEU A 47 6.69 -2.80 -3.51
N SER A 48 7.97 -2.43 -3.43
CA SER A 48 8.47 -1.16 -3.99
C SER A 48 8.26 -1.08 -5.51
N LYS A 49 8.32 -2.22 -6.21
CA LYS A 49 8.12 -2.31 -7.66
C LYS A 49 6.69 -2.00 -8.14
N VAL A 50 5.70 -2.04 -7.25
CA VAL A 50 4.28 -1.80 -7.59
C VAL A 50 3.77 -0.49 -7.01
N VAL A 51 4.60 0.23 -6.24
CA VAL A 51 4.21 1.47 -5.57
C VAL A 51 5.06 2.61 -6.10
N ASP A 52 4.43 3.53 -6.78
CA ASP A 52 5.06 4.78 -7.18
C ASP A 52 5.26 5.71 -5.99
N GLN A 53 6.35 6.47 -5.99
CA GLN A 53 6.65 7.42 -4.91
C GLN A 53 5.55 8.49 -4.76
N SER A 54 4.90 8.88 -5.87
CA SER A 54 3.77 9.81 -5.86
C SER A 54 2.56 9.24 -5.11
N GLU A 55 2.26 7.95 -5.33
CA GLU A 55 1.17 7.23 -4.67
C GLU A 55 1.47 7.09 -3.17
N LEU A 56 2.71 6.74 -2.82
CA LEU A 56 3.15 6.67 -1.42
C LEU A 56 2.99 8.03 -0.70
N ASN A 57 3.43 9.11 -1.34
CA ASN A 57 3.32 10.46 -0.77
C ASN A 57 1.86 10.86 -0.58
N PHE A 58 0.97 10.49 -1.51
CA PHE A 58 -0.46 10.72 -1.37
C PHE A 58 -1.03 9.96 -0.17
N VAL A 59 -0.73 8.66 -0.06
CA VAL A 59 -1.17 7.80 1.05
C VAL A 59 -0.73 8.37 2.39
N GLU A 60 0.55 8.75 2.52
CA GLU A 60 1.08 9.38 3.72
C GLU A 60 0.35 10.66 4.08
N LYS A 61 0.11 11.53 3.10
CA LYS A 61 -0.57 12.80 3.31
C LYS A 61 -2.01 12.57 3.75
N SER A 62 -2.76 11.70 3.08
CA SER A 62 -4.15 11.37 3.44
C SER A 62 -4.26 10.78 4.85
N LEU A 63 -3.31 9.95 5.27
CA LEU A 63 -3.27 9.41 6.62
C LEU A 63 -2.92 10.47 7.67
N LYS A 64 -1.95 11.35 7.39
CA LYS A 64 -1.60 12.49 8.27
C LYS A 64 -2.76 13.48 8.39
N GLU A 65 -3.49 13.74 7.32
CA GLU A 65 -4.71 14.58 7.32
C GLU A 65 -5.85 13.98 8.17
N LYS A 66 -5.92 12.65 8.27
CA LYS A 66 -6.84 11.96 9.18
C LYS A 66 -6.39 11.97 10.65
N GLY A 67 -5.22 12.55 10.94
CA GLY A 67 -4.66 12.66 12.29
C GLY A 67 -3.73 11.52 12.70
N TYR A 68 -3.40 10.61 11.78
CA TYR A 68 -2.51 9.49 12.09
C TYR A 68 -1.04 9.90 12.02
N SER A 69 -0.23 9.31 12.89
CA SER A 69 1.24 9.46 12.82
C SER A 69 1.82 8.38 11.91
N VAL A 70 2.30 8.79 10.74
CA VAL A 70 2.79 7.88 9.69
C VAL A 70 4.30 7.97 9.54
N ASN A 71 4.98 6.82 9.52
CA ASN A 71 6.38 6.69 9.16
C ASN A 71 6.52 5.65 8.03
N SER A 72 7.08 6.07 6.90
CA SER A 72 7.47 5.15 5.83
C SER A 72 8.93 4.74 5.97
N SER A 73 9.25 3.49 5.67
CA SER A 73 10.64 3.04 5.53
C SER A 73 10.73 2.15 4.31
N ASN A 74 11.66 2.43 3.41
CA ASN A 74 11.96 1.59 2.27
C ASN A 74 13.15 0.69 2.62
N ILE A 75 12.93 -0.62 2.62
CA ILE A 75 13.97 -1.62 2.89
C ILE A 75 13.92 -2.63 1.75
N GLU A 76 15.00 -2.69 0.98
CA GLU A 76 15.16 -3.57 -0.18
C GLU A 76 14.02 -3.39 -1.22
N ASP A 77 13.19 -4.41 -1.40
CA ASP A 77 12.09 -4.45 -2.37
C ASP A 77 10.73 -4.13 -1.73
N LYS A 78 10.73 -3.58 -0.50
CA LYS A 78 9.50 -3.35 0.26
C LYS A 78 9.45 -1.95 0.89
N ILE A 79 8.27 -1.35 0.80
CA ILE A 79 7.91 -0.11 1.47
C ILE A 79 7.04 -0.46 2.67
N TYR A 80 7.55 -0.17 3.85
CA TYR A 80 6.85 -0.34 5.11
C TYR A 80 6.19 0.98 5.49
N ILE A 81 4.87 0.97 5.70
CA ILE A 81 4.11 2.09 6.22
C ILE A 81 3.71 1.74 7.64
N LYS A 82 4.33 2.42 8.60
CA LYS A 82 4.00 2.35 10.02
C LYS A 82 3.01 3.45 10.36
N VAL A 83 1.87 3.09 10.94
CA VAL A 83 0.82 4.03 11.35
C VAL A 83 0.53 3.86 12.83
N ASN A 84 0.57 4.97 13.56
CA ASN A 84 0.09 5.05 14.95
C ASN A 84 -1.20 5.87 15.00
N TYR A 85 -2.18 5.37 15.75
CA TYR A 85 -3.51 5.96 15.90
C TYR A 85 -4.00 5.91 17.34
#